data_AF-M0NER9-F1
#
_entry.id   AF-M0NER9-F1
#
_cell.length_a   1.000
_cell.length_b   1.000
_cell.length_c   1.000
_cell.angle_alpha   90.00
_cell.angle_beta   90.00
_cell.angle_gamma   90.00
#
_symmetry.space_group_name_H-M   'P 1'
#
loop_
_entity.id
_entity.type
_entity.pdbx_description
1 polymer ?
#
loop_
_entity_poly.entity_id
_entity_poly.type
_entity_poly.pdbx_seq_one_letter_code
_entity_poly.pdbx_strand_id
1 'polypeptide(L)'
;MTNNWQEPEMLVELAHGQLVCDRESDDDSRMVILRLRDTPARAYHIGAIDQTVAEANPDYEPHEPVVDVAFVADIEDAVGSNWEADDIVRMAADDQLERADIQRYAYPITRLAEITNEDMNAASSRQ
;
A
#
# COMPACT_ATOMS: atom_id res chain seq x y z
N MET A 1 5.83 25.18 32.73
CA MET A 1 4.49 25.03 32.14
C MET A 1 4.65 25.45 30.68
N THR A 2 4.90 24.53 29.75
CA THR A 2 3.97 23.51 29.24
C THR A 2 4.71 22.18 29.00
N ASN A 3 4.07 21.06 29.34
CA ASN A 3 4.55 19.73 28.98
C ASN A 3 4.48 19.58 27.46
N ASN A 4 5.63 19.30 26.86
CA ASN A 4 5.78 18.88 25.47
C ASN A 4 5.31 17.42 25.39
N TRP A 5 4.00 17.21 25.35
CA TRP A 5 3.43 15.92 24.97
C TRP A 5 3.53 15.83 23.45
N GLN A 6 4.68 15.40 22.94
CA GLN A 6 4.72 14.82 21.60
C GLN A 6 3.90 13.54 21.72
N GLU A 7 2.69 13.56 21.15
CA GLU A 7 1.95 12.35 20.85
C GLU A 7 2.92 11.42 20.11
N PRO A 8 3.08 10.15 20.54
CA PRO A 8 3.89 9.23 19.78
C PRO A 8 3.27 9.20 18.38
N GLU A 9 4.02 9.66 17.38
CA GLU A 9 3.73 9.37 15.99
C GLU A 9 3.54 7.86 15.96
N MET A 10 2.28 7.41 15.85
CA MET A 10 2.00 6.00 15.74
C MET A 10 2.63 5.56 14.44
N LEU A 11 3.88 5.08 14.54
CA LEU A 11 4.56 4.38 13.48
C LEU A 11 3.59 3.29 13.07
N VAL A 12 2.96 3.49 11.92
CA VAL A 12 2.05 2.51 11.35
C VAL A 12 2.92 1.29 11.07
N GLU A 13 2.81 0.26 11.92
CA GLU A 13 3.51 -1.01 11.73
C GLU A 13 2.83 -1.78 10.61
N LEU A 14 3.13 -1.38 9.38
CA LEU A 14 2.67 -2.08 8.19
C LEU A 14 3.45 -3.39 8.00
N ALA A 15 2.77 -4.45 7.56
CA ALA A 15 3.35 -5.76 7.31
C ALA A 15 3.01 -6.30 5.91
N HIS A 16 3.81 -7.24 5.40
CA HIS A 16 3.49 -7.93 4.14
C HIS A 16 2.17 -8.69 4.27
N GLY A 17 1.37 -8.68 3.20
CA GLY A 17 0.05 -9.31 3.16
C GLY A 17 -1.05 -8.49 3.84
N GLN A 18 -0.71 -7.39 4.53
CA GLN A 18 -1.71 -6.54 5.16
C GLN A 18 -2.54 -5.78 4.11
N LEU A 19 -3.83 -5.63 4.41
CA LEU A 19 -4.75 -4.80 3.64
C LEU A 19 -4.66 -3.33 4.07
N VAL A 20 -4.52 -2.46 3.09
CA VAL A 20 -4.45 -1.00 3.27
C VAL A 20 -5.31 -0.29 2.22
N CYS A 21 -5.61 0.98 2.46
CA CYS A 21 -6.20 1.88 1.48
C CYS A 21 -5.31 3.10 1.26
N ASP A 22 -5.49 3.75 0.12
CA ASP A 22 -4.87 5.03 -0.18
C ASP A 22 -5.66 6.14 0.53
N ARG A 23 -5.00 6.94 1.37
CA ARG A 23 -5.64 8.04 2.09
C ARG A 23 -6.19 9.13 1.17
N GLU A 24 -5.68 9.23 -0.05
CA GLU A 24 -6.13 10.23 -1.02
C GLU A 24 -7.16 9.71 -2.01
N SER A 25 -7.47 8.41 -1.97
CA SER A 25 -8.49 7.82 -2.83
C SER A 25 -9.86 8.01 -2.19
N ASP A 26 -10.75 8.74 -2.85
CA ASP A 26 -12.17 8.80 -2.49
C ASP A 26 -12.88 7.45 -2.74
N ASP A 27 -12.28 6.59 -3.57
CA ASP A 27 -12.71 5.22 -3.78
C ASP A 27 -12.15 4.33 -2.67
N ASP A 28 -12.97 3.39 -2.17
CA ASP A 28 -12.61 2.29 -1.24
C ASP A 28 -11.63 1.27 -1.90
N SER A 29 -10.59 1.79 -2.56
CA SER A 29 -9.56 1.06 -3.28
C SER A 29 -8.65 0.35 -2.30
N ARG A 30 -9.01 -0.89 -2.01
CA ARG A 30 -8.24 -1.79 -1.15
C ARG A 30 -7.00 -2.29 -1.89
N MET A 31 -5.89 -2.35 -1.17
CA MET A 31 -4.60 -2.81 -1.66
C MET A 31 -3.97 -3.79 -0.68
N VAL A 32 -3.12 -4.67 -1.19
CA VAL A 32 -2.30 -5.60 -0.39
C VAL A 32 -0.86 -5.14 -0.41
N ILE A 33 -0.22 -5.08 0.76
CA ILE A 33 1.20 -4.80 0.87
C ILE A 33 2.01 -6.00 0.38
N LEU A 34 2.78 -5.80 -0.68
CA LEU A 34 3.65 -6.82 -1.26
C LEU A 34 5.03 -6.79 -0.63
N ARG A 35 5.57 -5.59 -0.43
CA ARG A 35 6.95 -5.40 0.03
C ARG A 35 7.13 -4.05 0.72
N LEU A 36 7.88 -4.05 1.82
CA LEU A 36 8.37 -2.86 2.50
C LEU A 36 9.81 -2.61 2.05
N ARG A 37 10.16 -1.37 1.73
CA ARG A 37 11.50 -0.98 1.30
C ARG A 37 12.05 0.12 2.19
N ASP A 38 13.26 -0.08 2.71
CA ASP A 38 14.03 0.97 3.39
C ASP A 38 14.52 2.08 2.43
N THR A 39 14.26 1.94 1.12
CA THR A 39 14.63 2.94 0.12
C THR A 39 13.71 4.16 0.27
N PRO A 40 14.26 5.38 0.41
CA PRO A 40 13.44 6.57 0.54
C PRO A 40 12.74 6.92 -0.78
N ALA A 41 11.56 7.54 -0.70
CA ALA A 41 10.71 7.90 -1.84
C ALA A 41 11.45 8.70 -2.94
N ARG A 42 12.35 9.62 -2.54
CA ARG A 42 13.19 10.40 -3.49
C ARG A 42 14.25 9.59 -4.24
N ALA A 43 14.54 8.37 -3.80
CA ALA A 43 15.56 7.51 -4.39
C ALA A 43 14.95 6.28 -5.11
N TYR A 44 13.65 6.05 -4.96
CA TYR A 44 12.96 4.95 -5.61
C TYR A 44 12.32 5.41 -6.92
N HIS A 45 12.83 4.90 -8.04
CA HIS A 45 12.40 5.30 -9.37
C HIS A 45 11.32 4.37 -9.93
N ILE A 46 10.20 4.95 -10.39
CA ILE A 46 9.09 4.26 -11.03
C ILE A 46 9.31 4.30 -12.54
N GLY A 47 9.83 3.20 -13.10
CA GLY A 47 10.17 3.12 -14.52
C GLY A 47 9.00 3.36 -15.47
N ALA A 48 7.76 3.07 -15.06
CA ALA A 48 6.57 3.22 -15.90
C ALA A 48 6.22 4.69 -16.22
N ILE A 49 6.56 5.63 -15.33
CA ILE A 49 6.24 7.06 -15.48
C ILE A 49 7.48 7.96 -15.47
N ASP A 50 8.67 7.37 -15.45
CA ASP A 50 9.98 8.05 -15.43
C ASP A 50 10.10 9.12 -14.33
N GLN A 51 9.60 8.79 -13.13
CA GLN A 51 9.58 9.65 -11.96
C GLN A 51 9.94 8.86 -10.70
N THR A 52 10.47 9.52 -9.69
CA THR A 52 10.58 8.95 -8.34
C THR A 52 9.24 8.88 -7.63
N VAL A 53 9.14 8.06 -6.58
CA VAL A 53 7.93 8.02 -5.73
C VAL A 53 7.66 9.39 -5.12
N ALA A 54 8.70 10.13 -4.71
CA ALA A 54 8.52 11.49 -4.18
C ALA A 54 7.97 12.47 -5.22
N GLU A 55 8.40 12.38 -6.48
CA GLU A 55 7.88 13.24 -7.56
C GLU A 55 6.42 12.93 -7.90
N ALA A 56 6.05 11.65 -7.86
CA ALA A 56 4.67 11.20 -8.07
C ALA A 56 3.74 11.47 -6.86
N ASN A 57 4.32 11.72 -5.67
CA ASN A 57 3.61 11.94 -4.40
C ASN A 57 4.16 13.21 -3.70
N PRO A 58 3.98 14.40 -4.29
CA PRO A 58 4.65 15.63 -3.83
C PRO A 58 4.18 16.14 -2.47
N ASP A 59 3.00 15.71 -2.01
CA ASP A 59 2.42 16.09 -0.71
C ASP A 59 2.95 15.24 0.46
N TYR A 60 3.81 14.25 0.17
CA TYR A 60 4.40 13.33 1.15
C TYR A 60 5.91 13.57 1.32
N GLU A 61 6.45 13.09 2.43
CA GLU A 61 7.81 13.38 2.80
C GLU A 61 8.80 12.58 1.92
N PRO A 62 9.73 13.23 1.20
CA PRO A 62 10.59 12.56 0.21
C PRO A 62 11.59 11.57 0.82
N HIS A 63 11.75 11.58 2.14
CA HIS A 63 12.64 10.72 2.89
C HIS A 63 11.94 9.48 3.45
N GLU A 64 10.62 9.35 3.25
CA GLU A 64 9.84 8.24 3.76
C GLU A 64 10.19 6.94 3.04
N PRO A 65 10.17 5.80 3.76
CA PRO A 65 10.24 4.47 3.16
C PRO A 65 9.14 4.25 2.13
N VAL A 66 9.46 3.46 1.11
CA VAL A 66 8.53 3.08 0.05
C VAL A 66 7.90 1.72 0.34
N VAL A 67 6.63 1.58 -0.01
CA VAL A 67 5.87 0.34 0.05
C VAL A 67 5.40 -0.03 -1.35
N ASP A 68 5.67 -1.27 -1.77
CA ASP A 68 5.07 -1.83 -2.97
C ASP A 68 3.74 -2.50 -2.62
N VAL A 69 2.71 -2.23 -3.41
CA VAL A 69 1.34 -2.72 -3.22
C VAL A 69 0.74 -3.24 -4.54
N ALA A 70 -0.33 -4.02 -4.45
CA ALA A 70 -1.22 -4.35 -5.56
C ALA A 70 -2.67 -4.10 -5.18
N PHE A 71 -3.49 -3.65 -6.11
CA PHE A 71 -4.93 -3.44 -5.88
C PHE A 71 -5.65 -4.78 -5.78
N VAL A 72 -6.60 -4.85 -4.84
CA VAL A 72 -7.46 -6.03 -4.67
C VAL A 72 -8.29 -6.29 -5.92
N ALA A 73 -8.77 -5.23 -6.60
CA ALA A 73 -9.52 -5.37 -7.84
C ALA A 73 -8.70 -6.08 -8.95
N ASP A 74 -7.44 -5.68 -9.13
CA ASP A 74 -6.53 -6.30 -10.10
C ASP A 74 -6.24 -7.77 -9.74
N ILE A 75 -6.07 -8.07 -8.45
CA ILE A 75 -5.89 -9.44 -7.95
C ILE A 75 -7.13 -10.29 -8.23
N GLU A 76 -8.32 -9.79 -7.88
CA GLU A 76 -9.58 -10.51 -8.06
C GLU A 76 -9.90 -10.77 -9.53
N ASP A 77 -9.57 -9.83 -10.43
CA ASP A 77 -9.72 -10.03 -11.87
C ASP A 77 -8.76 -11.10 -12.41
N ALA A 78 -7.51 -11.08 -11.94
CA ALA A 78 -6.46 -12.00 -12.39
C ALA A 78 -6.63 -13.45 -11.89
N VAL A 79 -6.95 -13.64 -10.60
CA VAL A 79 -6.94 -14.96 -9.95
C VAL A 79 -8.28 -15.38 -9.33
N GLY A 80 -9.31 -14.53 -9.43
CA GLY A 80 -10.64 -14.76 -8.88
C GLY A 80 -10.75 -14.39 -7.39
N SER A 81 -11.98 -14.35 -6.87
CA SER A 81 -12.29 -13.83 -5.52
C SER A 81 -11.86 -14.71 -4.33
N ASN A 82 -11.27 -15.90 -4.56
CA ASN A 82 -10.85 -16.82 -3.50
C ASN A 82 -9.32 -16.84 -3.33
N TRP A 83 -8.70 -15.67 -3.46
CA TRP A 83 -7.27 -15.49 -3.27
C TRP A 83 -6.91 -15.32 -1.79
N GLU A 84 -5.66 -15.61 -1.45
CA GLU A 84 -5.11 -15.37 -0.11
C GLU A 84 -3.94 -14.39 -0.21
N ALA A 85 -3.81 -13.46 0.75
CA ALA A 85 -2.77 -12.44 0.72
C ALA A 85 -1.35 -13.04 0.69
N ASP A 86 -1.12 -14.13 1.41
CA ASP A 86 0.16 -14.85 1.42
C ASP A 86 0.54 -15.39 0.03
N ASP A 87 -0.44 -15.84 -0.77
CA ASP A 87 -0.19 -16.28 -2.14
C ASP A 87 0.25 -15.12 -3.03
N ILE A 88 -0.37 -13.95 -2.88
CA ILE A 88 -0.02 -12.75 -3.65
C ILE A 88 1.37 -12.23 -3.26
N VAL A 89 1.69 -12.21 -1.97
CA VAL A 89 3.03 -11.87 -1.47
C VAL A 89 4.08 -12.83 -2.03
N ARG A 90 3.79 -14.14 -2.06
CA ARG A 90 4.68 -15.14 -2.66
C ARG A 90 4.84 -14.93 -4.17
N MET A 91 3.76 -14.66 -4.90
CA MET A 91 3.83 -14.33 -6.33
C MET A 91 4.67 -13.08 -6.59
N ALA A 92 4.61 -12.08 -5.71
CA ALA A 92 5.46 -10.90 -5.78
C ALA A 92 6.94 -11.23 -5.56
N ALA A 93 7.24 -12.09 -4.59
CA ALA A 93 8.60 -12.54 -4.30
C ALA A 93 9.22 -13.36 -5.45
N ASP A 94 8.39 -14.11 -6.18
CA ASP A 94 8.79 -14.94 -7.32
C ASP A 94 8.74 -14.22 -8.69
N ASP A 95 8.52 -12.89 -8.70
CA ASP A 95 8.32 -12.07 -9.91
C ASP A 95 7.27 -12.65 -10.89
N GLN A 96 6.14 -13.12 -10.33
CA GLN A 96 5.03 -13.72 -11.09
C GLN A 96 3.84 -12.78 -11.29
N LEU A 97 3.76 -11.65 -10.57
CA LEU A 97 2.63 -10.72 -10.67
C LEU A 97 2.36 -10.23 -12.10
N GLU A 98 3.41 -9.79 -12.81
CA GLU A 98 3.28 -9.31 -14.19
C GLU A 98 2.79 -10.41 -15.15
N ARG A 99 3.12 -11.68 -14.89
CA ARG A 99 2.62 -12.81 -15.70
C ARG A 99 1.15 -13.10 -15.44
N ALA A 100 0.66 -12.74 -14.26
CA ALA A 100 -0.74 -12.84 -13.88
C ALA A 100 -1.52 -11.56 -14.21
N ASP A 101 -0.91 -10.59 -14.90
CA ASP A 101 -1.51 -9.28 -15.21
C ASP A 101 -1.85 -8.43 -13.96
N ILE A 102 -1.21 -8.72 -12.83
CA ILE A 102 -1.36 -7.95 -11.59
C ILE A 102 -0.31 -6.85 -11.57
N GLN A 103 -0.76 -5.59 -11.52
CA GLN A 103 0.11 -4.41 -11.50
C GLN A 103 0.68 -4.13 -10.11
N ARG A 104 1.92 -3.65 -10.09
CA ARG A 104 2.62 -3.21 -8.86
C ARG A 104 2.67 -1.70 -8.81
N TYR A 105 2.32 -1.14 -7.66
CA TYR A 105 2.36 0.28 -7.38
C TYR A 105 3.28 0.56 -6.19
N ALA A 106 3.88 1.75 -6.14
CA ALA A 106 4.82 2.13 -5.10
C ALA A 106 4.39 3.46 -4.46
N TYR A 107 4.25 3.48 -3.14
CA TYR A 107 3.79 4.65 -2.38
C TYR A 107 4.69 4.96 -1.18
N PRO A 108 4.75 6.22 -0.72
CA PRO A 108 5.27 6.56 0.61
C PRO A 108 4.44 5.85 1.69
N ILE A 109 5.09 5.35 2.73
CA ILE A 109 4.42 4.55 3.77
C ILE A 109 3.22 5.28 4.42
N THR A 110 3.31 6.59 4.65
CA THR A 110 2.24 7.36 5.31
C THR A 110 1.07 7.74 4.40
N ARG A 111 1.19 7.54 3.08
CA ARG A 111 0.04 7.64 2.17
C ARG A 111 -0.97 6.51 2.39
N LEU A 112 -0.50 5.40 2.94
CA LEU A 112 -1.32 4.24 3.22
C LEU A 112 -1.97 4.34 4.60
N ALA A 113 -3.23 3.94 4.69
CA ALA A 113 -3.92 3.72 5.96
C ALA A 113 -4.24 2.24 6.11
N GLU A 114 -4.08 1.73 7.33
CA GLU A 114 -4.54 0.40 7.68
C GLU A 114 -6.07 0.34 7.57
N ILE A 115 -6.58 -0.73 6.96
CA ILE A 115 -8.01 -1.03 6.99
C ILE A 115 -8.26 -1.80 8.28
N THR A 116 -9.01 -1.21 9.20
CA THR A 116 -9.37 -1.88 10.45
C THR A 116 -10.57 -2.82 10.23
N ASN A 117 -10.76 -3.78 11.14
CA ASN A 117 -11.95 -4.64 11.11
C ASN A 117 -13.28 -3.86 11.20
N GLU A 118 -13.26 -2.63 11.74
CA GLU A 118 -14.44 -1.77 11.80
C GLU A 118 -14.81 -1.25 10.40
N ASP A 119 -13.81 -0.92 9.58
CA ASP A 119 -14.01 -0.48 8.18
C ASP A 119 -14.60 -1.61 7.32
N MET A 120 -14.16 -2.86 7.53
CA MET A 120 -14.70 -4.02 6.81
C MET A 120 -16.17 -4.33 7.17
N ASN A 121 -16.57 -4.11 8.42
CA ASN A 121 -17.96 -4.27 8.87
C ASN A 121 -18.87 -3.14 8.37
N ALA A 122 -18.35 -1.92 8.27
CA ALA A 122 -19.08 -0.77 7.75
C ALA A 122 -19.39 -0.91 6.25
N ALA A 123 -18.45 -1.42 5.46
CA ALA A 123 -18.65 -1.71 4.03
C ALA A 123 -19.69 -2.83 3.80
N SER A 124 -19.69 -3.87 4.65
CA SER A 124 -20.63 -5.00 4.55
C SER A 124 -22.08 -4.63 4.96
N SER A 125 -22.26 -3.53 5.68
CA SER A 125 -23.57 -3.07 6.18
C SER A 125 -24.28 -2.09 5.22
N ARG A 126 -23.65 -1.72 4.11
CA ARG A 126 -24.20 -0.81 3.09
C ARG A 126 -24.74 -1.52 1.84
N GLN A 127 -24.78 -2.85 1.82
CA GLN A 127 -25.36 -3.68 0.75
C GLN A 127 -26.79 -4.12 1.06
#